data_AF-A0A3R9HEV7-F1
#
_entry.id   AF-A0A3R9HEV7-F1
#
_cell.length_a   1.000
_cell.length_b   1.000
_cell.length_c   1.000
_cell.angle_alpha   90.00
_cell.angle_beta   90.00
_cell.angle_gamma   90.00
#
_symmetry.space_group_name_H-M   'P 1'
#
loop_
_entity.id
_entity.type
_entity.pdbx_description
1 polymer ?
#
loop_
_entity_poly.entity_id
_entity_poly.type
_entity_poly.pdbx_seq_one_letter_code
_entity_poly.pdbx_strand_id
1 'polypeptide(L)'
;MALDDFPHAQCAINEHIFILRPNELAPSSFFLYFLLLHDKNKQALFSRASSKAAQPGLNQTEVKTLPILLPKTEMITKFESTIAPVMHQIAKNANENRKLITLQKALLPKLLSGEISVN
;
A
#
# COMPACT_ATOMS: atom_id res chain seq x y z
N MET A 1 0.51 3.27 1.77
CA MET A 1 1.74 3.77 1.12
C MET A 1 1.38 4.08 -0.31
N ALA A 2 1.58 5.32 -0.74
CA ALA A 2 1.51 5.71 -2.14
C ALA A 2 2.95 5.69 -2.69
N LEU A 3 3.13 5.15 -3.89
CA LEU A 3 4.42 5.08 -4.58
C LEU A 3 4.24 5.62 -5.99
N ASP A 4 5.19 6.41 -6.46
CA ASP A 4 5.23 6.89 -7.85
C ASP A 4 3.89 7.48 -8.31
N ASP A 5 3.29 8.33 -7.45
CA ASP A 5 1.98 8.96 -7.64
C ASP A 5 0.79 7.99 -7.82
N PHE A 6 0.97 6.70 -7.53
CA PHE A 6 -0.11 5.71 -7.59
C PHE A 6 -0.95 5.68 -6.31
N PRO A 7 -2.30 5.64 -6.42
CA PRO A 7 -3.09 5.96 -7.62
C PRO A 7 -3.23 7.47 -7.85
N HIS A 8 -2.89 8.27 -6.85
CA HIS A 8 -2.89 9.73 -6.87
C HIS A 8 -1.64 10.25 -6.13
N ALA A 9 -1.04 11.34 -6.61
CA ALA A 9 0.11 11.99 -5.98
C ALA A 9 -0.18 12.50 -4.55
N GLN A 10 -1.43 12.86 -4.29
CA GLN A 10 -1.90 13.33 -2.99
C GLN A 10 -3.20 12.63 -2.62
N CYS A 11 -3.35 12.31 -1.34
CA CYS A 11 -4.56 11.72 -0.78
C CYS A 11 -4.86 12.29 0.61
N ALA A 12 -6.14 12.45 0.91
CA ALA A 12 -6.63 12.67 2.26
C ALA A 12 -7.17 11.37 2.84
N ILE A 13 -7.16 11.26 4.16
CA ILE A 13 -7.78 10.15 4.89
C ILE A 13 -8.96 10.69 5.71
N ASN A 14 -9.93 9.82 6.00
CA ASN A 14 -10.99 10.11 6.96
C ASN A 14 -10.57 9.74 8.39
N GLU A 15 -11.45 9.98 9.36
CA GLU A 15 -11.25 9.75 10.79
C GLU A 15 -11.09 8.27 11.19
N HIS A 16 -11.42 7.34 10.29
CA HIS A 16 -11.35 5.90 10.53
C HIS A 16 -10.07 5.24 10.03
N ILE A 17 -9.12 6.02 9.49
CA ILE A 17 -7.85 5.54 8.97
C ILE A 17 -6.70 6.16 9.77
N PHE A 18 -5.67 5.37 10.06
CA PHE A 18 -4.42 5.87 10.63
C PHE A 18 -3.30 5.83 9.60
N ILE A 19 -2.53 6.91 9.52
CA ILE A 19 -1.24 6.90 8.84
C ILE A 19 -0.18 6.45 9.84
N LEU A 20 0.45 5.31 9.54
CA LEU A 20 1.61 4.83 10.27
C LEU A 20 2.87 5.24 9.50
N ARG A 21 3.82 5.85 10.21
CA ARG A 21 5.13 6.21 9.67
C ARG A 21 6.20 5.47 10.44
N PRO A 22 7.19 4.88 9.75
CA PRO A 22 8.36 4.34 10.42
C PRO A 22 9.10 5.43 11.20
N ASN A 23 9.81 5.01 12.26
CA ASN A 23 10.72 5.87 13.01
C ASN A 23 12.17 5.41 12.78
N GLU A 24 13.11 6.04 13.47
CA GLU A 24 14.55 5.75 13.35
C GLU A 24 14.94 4.31 13.71
N LEU A 25 14.14 3.60 14.51
CA LEU A 25 14.41 2.22 14.89
C LEU A 25 14.16 1.24 13.73
N ALA A 26 13.25 1.58 12.82
CA ALA A 26 12.93 0.80 11.63
C ALA A 26 12.59 1.73 10.46
N PRO A 27 13.59 2.39 9.86
CA PRO A 27 13.38 3.48 8.88
C PRO A 27 13.02 2.94 7.49
N SER A 28 12.00 2.09 7.41
CA SER A 28 11.52 1.46 6.17
C SER A 28 10.01 1.34 6.18
N SER A 29 9.35 2.00 5.20
CA SER A 29 7.90 1.90 5.03
C SER A 29 7.50 0.54 4.47
N PHE A 30 8.34 -0.07 3.62
CA PHE A 30 8.09 -1.41 3.09
C PHE A 30 8.17 -2.46 4.20
N PHE A 31 9.18 -2.40 5.07
CA PHE A 31 9.28 -3.31 6.20
C PHE A 31 8.06 -3.21 7.10
N LEU A 32 7.65 -1.99 7.48
CA LEU A 32 6.44 -1.80 8.28
C LEU A 32 5.19 -2.38 7.60
N TYR A 33 5.04 -2.17 6.30
CA TYR A 33 3.93 -2.73 5.53
C TYR A 33 3.90 -4.27 5.60
N PHE A 34 5.01 -4.93 5.31
CA PHE A 34 5.09 -6.40 5.33
C PHE A 34 5.03 -6.97 6.75
N LEU A 35 5.58 -6.26 7.74
CA LEU A 35 5.47 -6.61 9.15
C LEU A 35 4.01 -6.67 9.59
N LEU A 36 3.18 -5.69 9.21
CA LEU A 36 1.76 -5.68 9.58
C LEU A 36 0.93 -6.70 8.79
N LEU A 37 1.38 -7.07 7.59
CA LEU A 37 0.75 -8.13 6.78
C LEU A 37 1.12 -9.54 7.23
N HIS A 38 2.21 -9.71 7.96
CA HIS A 38 2.59 -11.01 8.51
C HIS A 38 1.45 -11.58 9.36
N ASP A 39 1.08 -12.84 9.12
CA ASP A 39 -0.16 -13.43 9.61
C ASP A 39 -0.38 -13.26 11.11
N LYS A 40 0.66 -13.46 11.92
CA LYS A 40 0.58 -13.28 13.38
C LYS A 40 0.19 -11.85 13.78
N ASN A 41 0.78 -10.85 13.15
CA ASN A 41 0.55 -9.44 13.47
C ASN A 41 -0.81 -9.00 12.94
N LYS A 42 -1.15 -9.42 11.72
CA LYS A 42 -2.46 -9.22 11.12
C LYS A 42 -3.56 -9.80 12.00
N GLN A 43 -3.46 -11.06 12.39
CA GLN A 43 -4.43 -11.73 13.26
C GLN A 43 -4.55 -11.05 14.63
N ALA A 44 -3.43 -10.66 15.25
CA ALA A 44 -3.45 -9.94 16.52
C ALA A 44 -4.15 -8.57 16.42
N LEU A 45 -4.00 -7.86 15.31
CA LEU A 45 -4.72 -6.62 15.05
C LEU A 45 -6.21 -6.89 14.80
N PHE A 46 -6.56 -7.92 14.02
CA PHE A 46 -7.95 -8.31 13.81
C PHE A 46 -8.64 -8.69 15.11
N SER A 47 -7.99 -9.48 15.98
CA SER A 47 -8.59 -9.86 17.27
C SER A 47 -8.82 -8.65 18.18
N ARG A 48 -7.91 -7.65 18.18
CA ARG A 48 -8.08 -6.39 18.90
C ARG A 48 -9.20 -5.53 18.33
N ALA A 49 -9.36 -5.52 17.00
CA ALA A 49 -10.43 -4.77 16.34
C ALA A 49 -11.82 -5.37 16.65
N SER A 50 -11.91 -6.70 16.67
CA SER A 50 -13.16 -7.44 16.83
C SER A 50 -13.61 -7.63 18.29
N SER A 51 -12.78 -7.30 19.28
CA SER A 51 -13.13 -7.49 20.70
C SER A 51 -14.15 -6.48 21.22
N LYS A 52 -14.52 -5.46 20.43
CA LYS A 52 -15.50 -4.43 20.79
C LYS A 52 -16.87 -4.78 20.21
N ALA A 53 -17.83 -5.11 21.08
CA ALA A 53 -19.17 -5.56 20.71
C ALA A 53 -20.02 -4.53 19.94
N ALA A 54 -19.77 -3.23 20.13
CA ALA A 54 -20.63 -2.17 19.58
C ALA A 54 -20.13 -1.57 18.26
N GLN A 55 -18.81 -1.50 18.04
CA GLN A 55 -18.22 -1.01 16.79
C GLN A 55 -16.82 -1.63 16.60
N PRO A 56 -16.67 -2.57 15.65
CA PRO A 56 -15.38 -3.15 15.33
C PRO A 56 -14.41 -2.06 14.87
N GLY A 57 -13.23 -1.97 15.47
CA GLY A 57 -12.29 -0.92 15.15
C GLY A 57 -11.07 -0.87 16.06
N LEU A 58 -9.96 -0.41 15.49
CA LEU A 58 -8.72 -0.17 16.22
C LEU A 58 -8.66 1.29 16.67
N ASN A 59 -8.23 1.52 17.90
CA ASN A 59 -7.75 2.81 18.36
C ASN A 59 -6.23 2.90 18.26
N GLN A 60 -5.67 4.09 18.42
CA GLN A 60 -4.22 4.29 18.31
C GLN A 60 -3.42 3.50 19.35
N THR A 61 -3.94 3.36 20.57
CA THR A 61 -3.26 2.63 21.65
C THR A 61 -3.11 1.17 21.31
N GLU A 62 -4.16 0.55 20.77
CA GLU A 62 -4.16 -0.86 20.35
C GLU A 62 -3.17 -1.12 19.22
N VAL A 63 -2.95 -0.15 18.32
CA VAL A 63 -1.93 -0.29 17.27
C VAL A 63 -0.53 -0.11 17.86
N LYS A 64 -0.31 0.93 18.69
CA LYS A 64 1.00 1.26 19.26
C LYS A 64 1.52 0.22 20.27
N THR A 65 0.62 -0.51 20.91
CA THR A 65 0.96 -1.55 21.91
C THR A 65 1.01 -2.95 21.30
N LEU A 66 0.99 -3.08 19.98
CA LEU A 66 1.19 -4.37 19.31
C LEU A 66 2.64 -4.83 19.51
N PRO A 67 2.89 -5.98 20.16
CA PRO A 67 4.23 -6.55 20.22
C PRO A 67 4.64 -6.98 18.82
N ILE A 68 5.81 -6.53 18.37
CA ILE A 68 6.37 -6.86 17.07
C ILE A 68 7.78 -7.38 17.24
N LEU A 69 8.19 -8.26 16.32
CA LEU A 69 9.59 -8.66 16.21
C LEU A 69 10.34 -7.57 15.44
N LEU A 70 11.29 -6.94 16.12
CA LEU A 70 12.13 -5.90 15.52
C LEU A 70 13.54 -6.45 15.26
N PRO A 71 13.93 -6.68 13.98
CA PRO A 71 15.29 -7.06 13.64
C PRO A 71 16.24 -5.88 13.78
N LYS A 72 17.56 -6.14 13.73
CA LYS A 72 18.58 -5.10 13.66
C LYS A 72 18.37 -4.19 12.45
N THR A 73 18.67 -2.90 12.60
CA THR A 73 18.50 -1.89 11.55
C THR A 73 19.23 -2.28 10.26
N GLU A 74 20.41 -2.92 10.32
CA GLU A 74 21.14 -3.36 9.12
C GLU A 74 20.34 -4.36 8.28
N MET A 75 19.60 -5.27 8.92
CA MET A 75 18.75 -6.22 8.21
C MET A 75 17.54 -5.53 7.57
N ILE A 76 16.99 -4.51 8.23
CA ILE A 76 15.89 -3.70 7.68
C ILE A 76 16.38 -2.93 6.45
N THR A 77 17.55 -2.31 6.51
CA THR A 77 18.15 -1.62 5.36
C THR A 77 18.44 -2.58 4.21
N LYS A 78 18.94 -3.79 4.49
CA LYS A 78 19.15 -4.82 3.45
C LYS A 78 17.83 -5.24 2.82
N PHE A 79 16.80 -5.46 3.63
CA PHE A 79 15.44 -5.76 3.16
C PHE A 79 14.92 -4.64 2.26
N GLU A 80 15.02 -3.39 2.70
CA GLU A 80 14.62 -2.19 1.93
C GLU A 80 15.28 -2.17 0.56
N SER A 81 16.61 -2.33 0.50
CA SER A 81 17.36 -2.31 -0.77
C SER A 81 16.94 -3.41 -1.75
N THR A 82 16.45 -4.54 -1.23
CA THR A 82 15.99 -5.68 -2.04
C THR A 82 14.56 -5.47 -2.52
N ILE A 83 13.67 -4.96 -1.65
CA ILE A 83 12.24 -4.89 -1.92
C ILE A 83 11.83 -3.62 -2.67
N ALA A 84 12.56 -2.51 -2.47
CA ALA A 84 12.20 -1.22 -3.04
C ALA A 84 12.06 -1.27 -4.58
N PRO A 85 13.02 -1.83 -5.35
CA PRO A 85 12.88 -1.91 -6.80
C PRO A 85 11.64 -2.67 -7.25
N VAL A 86 11.28 -3.75 -6.54
CA VAL A 86 10.09 -4.56 -6.82
C VAL A 86 8.82 -3.75 -6.57
N MET A 87 8.74 -3.05 -5.44
CA MET A 87 7.58 -2.24 -5.09
C MET A 87 7.37 -1.07 -6.05
N HIS A 88 8.45 -0.39 -6.45
CA HIS A 88 8.40 0.65 -7.48
C HIS A 88 7.98 0.08 -8.84
N GLN A 89 8.48 -1.09 -9.24
CA GLN A 89 8.06 -1.72 -10.50
C GLN A 89 6.57 -2.06 -10.49
N ILE A 90 6.02 -2.54 -9.36
CA ILE A 90 4.58 -2.79 -9.21
C ILE A 90 3.79 -1.50 -9.39
N ALA A 91 4.18 -0.40 -8.73
CA ALA A 91 3.50 0.88 -8.84
C ALA A 91 3.55 1.42 -10.28
N LYS A 92 4.71 1.34 -10.93
CA LYS A 92 4.93 1.76 -12.32
C LYS A 92 4.05 0.98 -13.30
N ASN A 93 4.00 -0.35 -13.14
CA ASN A 93 3.14 -1.21 -13.96
C ASN A 93 1.66 -0.92 -13.74
N ALA A 94 1.25 -0.65 -12.50
CA ALA A 94 -0.13 -0.31 -12.18
C ALA A 94 -0.55 1.04 -12.79
N ASN A 95 0.32 2.05 -12.76
CA ASN A 95 0.11 3.33 -13.44
C ASN A 95 0.03 3.17 -14.96
N GLU A 96 0.93 2.39 -15.56
CA GLU A 96 0.94 2.14 -17.00
C GLU A 96 -0.34 1.41 -17.45
N ASN A 97 -0.75 0.38 -16.71
CA ASN A 97 -1.98 -0.34 -16.97
C ASN A 97 -3.21 0.60 -16.97
N ARG A 98 -3.29 1.54 -16.01
CA ARG A 98 -4.35 2.56 -15.99
C ARG A 98 -4.33 3.45 -17.24
N LYS A 99 -3.16 3.90 -17.67
CA LYS A 99 -3.01 4.71 -18.89
C LYS A 99 -3.48 3.95 -20.12
N LEU A 100 -3.06 2.68 -20.25
CA LEU A 100 -3.46 1.80 -21.35
C LEU A 100 -4.97 1.55 -21.38
N ILE A 101 -5.60 1.33 -20.23
CA ILE A 101 -7.07 1.19 -20.14
C ILE A 101 -7.77 2.49 -20.57
N THR A 102 -7.30 3.65 -20.10
CA THR A 102 -7.87 4.94 -20.51
C THR A 102 -7.71 5.17 -22.02
N LEU A 103 -6.53 4.87 -22.56
CA LEU A 103 -6.26 4.99 -23.99
C LEU A 103 -7.16 4.04 -24.80
N GLN A 104 -7.27 2.78 -24.39
CA GLN A 104 -8.16 1.81 -25.03
C GLN A 104 -9.60 2.31 -25.06
N LYS A 105 -10.12 2.82 -23.94
CA LYS A 105 -11.48 3.37 -23.85
C LYS A 105 -11.68 4.59 -24.76
N ALA A 106 -10.65 5.41 -24.95
CA ALA A 106 -10.71 6.57 -25.83
C ALA A 106 -10.62 6.19 -27.33
N LEU A 107 -9.84 5.17 -27.67
CA LEU A 107 -9.62 4.75 -29.06
C LEU A 107 -10.71 3.82 -29.58
N LEU A 108 -11.28 2.96 -28.72
CA LEU A 108 -12.26 1.96 -29.16
C LEU A 108 -13.48 2.57 -29.89
N PRO A 109 -14.12 3.66 -29.40
CA PRO A 109 -15.22 4.28 -30.13
C PRO A 109 -14.80 4.82 -31.50
N LYS A 110 -13.62 5.45 -31.57
CA LYS A 110 -13.06 5.99 -32.82
C LYS A 110 -12.78 4.89 -33.83
N LEU A 111 -12.25 3.76 -33.36
CA LEU A 111 -12.01 2.60 -34.19
C LEU A 111 -13.32 2.03 -34.75
N LEU A 112 -14.34 1.88 -33.90
CA LEU A 112 -15.66 1.37 -34.31
C LEU A 112 -16.40 2.32 -35.26
N SER A 113 -16.19 3.62 -35.13
CA SER A 113 -16.74 4.64 -36.04
C SER A 113 -16.01 4.73 -37.39
N GLY A 114 -14.84 4.10 -37.54
CA GLY A 114 -13.98 4.23 -38.71
C GLY A 114 -13.19 5.54 -38.80
N GLU A 115 -13.23 6.40 -37.77
CA GLU A 115 -12.39 7.61 -37.67
C GLU A 115 -10.89 7.27 -37.63
N ILE A 116 -10.54 6.11 -37.10
CA ILE A 116 -9.18 5.56 -37.10
C ILE A 116 -9.21 4.14 -37.67
N SER A 117 -8.18 3.76 -38.41
CA SER A 117 -8.00 2.41 -38.97
C SER A 117 -6.71 1.79 -38.42
N VAL A 118 -6.71 0.47 -38.22
CA VAL A 118 -5.49 -0.28 -37.88
C VAL A 118 -4.99 -0.92 -39.17
N ASN A 119 -3.83 -0.46 -39.64
CA ASN A 119 -3.09 -1.09 -40.75
C ASN A 119 -2.15 -2.17 -40.22
#